data_AF-A0AAD5LZ96-F1
#
_entry.id   AF-A0AAD5LZ96-F1
#
_cell.length_a   1.000
_cell.length_b   1.000
_cell.length_c   1.000
_cell.angle_alpha   90.00
_cell.angle_beta   90.00
_cell.angle_gamma   90.00
#
_symmetry.space_group_name_H-M   'P 1'
#
loop_
_entity.id
_entity.type
_entity.pdbx_description
1 polymer ?
#
loop_
_entity_poly.entity_id
_entity_poly.type
_entity_poly.pdbx_seq_one_letter_code
_entity_poly.pdbx_strand_id
1 'polypeptide(L)'
;MTKSLLQAPLRFFDANPIGRIINRYGDDMSSVDFMLPFAFGSFLATFFFTVCQLATAIYTVNFLGVLVFPLVYMYIKVANFYLAPSREISRLWKVSASPVLSHVTGCEEGVALIRAFGQEYVQRAIVENFKRNDVTNKVWFAETVTGQWFQVRMQLLGCGVVIVVVSALVYLRAFLSPGIVGLAFTYALSVDGGLAGLVRR
;
A
#
# COMPACT_ATOMS: atom_id res chain seq x y z
N MET A 1 -5.56 -19.16 20.39
CA MET A 1 -6.91 -18.57 20.32
C MET A 1 -7.97 -19.49 20.96
N THR A 2 -8.10 -20.74 20.52
CA THR A 2 -9.12 -21.70 21.00
C THR A 2 -9.04 -22.01 22.49
N LYS A 3 -7.84 -22.25 23.03
CA LYS A 3 -7.65 -22.50 24.47
C LYS A 3 -8.16 -21.33 25.33
N SER A 4 -7.89 -20.09 24.90
CA SER A 4 -8.31 -18.88 25.60
C SER A 4 -9.82 -18.64 25.49
N LEU A 5 -10.44 -18.98 24.35
CA LEU A 5 -11.89 -18.87 24.16
C LEU A 5 -12.65 -19.86 25.05
N LEU A 6 -12.17 -21.10 25.15
CA LEU A 6 -12.78 -22.15 26.00
C LEU A 6 -12.65 -21.86 27.50
N GLN A 7 -11.65 -21.08 27.90
CA GLN A 7 -11.44 -20.65 29.28
C GLN A 7 -12.09 -19.28 29.59
N ALA A 8 -12.75 -18.66 28.61
CA ALA A 8 -13.37 -17.36 28.79
C ALA A 8 -14.61 -17.47 29.69
N PRO A 9 -14.84 -16.51 30.60
CA PRO A 9 -16.05 -16.49 31.43
C PRO A 9 -17.29 -16.24 30.55
N LEU A 10 -18.47 -16.70 30.99
CA LEU A 10 -19.75 -16.49 30.28
C LEU A 10 -20.00 -15.02 29.91
N ARG A 11 -19.63 -14.09 30.81
CA ARG A 11 -19.69 -12.64 30.57
C ARG A 11 -18.98 -12.20 29.29
N PHE A 12 -17.95 -12.90 28.83
CA PHE A 12 -17.27 -12.61 27.56
C PHE A 12 -18.20 -12.86 26.37
N PHE A 13 -18.98 -13.93 26.40
CA PHE A 13 -19.92 -14.29 25.33
C PHE A 13 -21.16 -13.39 25.35
N ASP A 14 -21.60 -12.94 26.53
CA ASP A 14 -22.71 -11.98 26.65
C ASP A 14 -22.30 -10.59 26.14
N ALA A 15 -21.05 -10.18 26.34
CA ALA A 15 -20.54 -8.88 25.94
C ALA A 15 -20.09 -8.81 24.47
N ASN A 16 -19.85 -9.94 23.80
CA ASN A 16 -19.33 -9.98 22.43
C ASN A 16 -20.29 -10.74 21.49
N PRO A 17 -20.74 -10.11 20.39
CA PRO A 17 -21.58 -10.78 19.41
C PRO A 17 -20.89 -12.03 18.83
N ILE A 18 -21.62 -13.13 18.70
CA ILE A 18 -21.11 -14.39 18.13
C ILE A 18 -20.49 -14.17 16.74
N GLY A 19 -21.08 -13.31 15.90
CA GLY A 19 -20.54 -12.98 14.57
C GLY A 19 -19.13 -12.39 14.60
N ARG A 20 -18.78 -11.61 15.64
CA ARG A 20 -17.40 -11.09 15.81
C ARG A 20 -16.42 -12.21 16.11
N ILE A 21 -16.83 -13.22 16.89
CA ILE A 21 -15.99 -14.38 17.19
C ILE A 21 -15.79 -15.20 15.92
N ILE A 22 -16.85 -15.44 15.14
CA ILE A 22 -16.78 -16.19 13.88
C ILE A 22 -15.87 -15.51 12.86
N ASN A 23 -16.02 -14.20 12.61
CA ASN A 23 -15.15 -13.47 11.67
C ASN A 23 -13.67 -13.54 12.07
N ARG A 24 -13.40 -13.61 13.37
CA ARG A 24 -12.02 -13.75 13.89
C ARG A 24 -11.41 -15.12 13.63
N TYR A 25 -12.23 -16.18 13.59
CA TYR A 25 -11.79 -17.54 13.27
C TYR A 25 -11.81 -17.84 11.77
N GLY A 26 -12.63 -17.12 10.99
CA GLY A 26 -12.69 -17.22 9.54
C GLY A 26 -11.73 -16.25 8.87
N ASP A 27 -12.17 -15.00 8.69
CA ASP A 27 -11.48 -13.98 7.88
C ASP A 27 -10.11 -13.58 8.45
N ASP A 28 -10.03 -13.33 9.76
CA ASP A 28 -8.75 -12.92 10.37
C ASP A 28 -7.73 -14.08 10.34
N MET A 29 -8.18 -15.32 10.58
CA MET A 29 -7.30 -16.51 10.53
C MET A 29 -6.84 -16.78 9.10
N SER A 30 -7.76 -16.71 8.12
CA SER A 30 -7.43 -16.81 6.69
C SER A 30 -6.42 -15.75 6.26
N SER A 31 -6.54 -14.53 6.77
CA SER A 31 -5.59 -13.45 6.51
C SER A 31 -4.20 -13.78 7.06
N VAL A 32 -4.11 -14.37 8.25
CA VAL A 32 -2.83 -14.80 8.86
C VAL A 32 -2.23 -16.01 8.15
N ASP A 33 -3.06 -16.96 7.71
CA ASP A 33 -2.60 -18.20 7.10
C ASP A 33 -2.20 -18.03 5.63
N PHE A 34 -2.88 -17.15 4.89
CA PHE A 34 -2.66 -17.00 3.43
C PHE A 34 -2.15 -15.62 3.02
N MET A 35 -2.81 -14.54 3.45
CA MET A 35 -2.43 -13.20 2.98
C MET A 35 -1.08 -12.75 3.54
N LEU A 36 -0.85 -12.97 4.84
CA LEU A 36 0.36 -12.50 5.51
C LEU A 36 1.62 -13.19 4.98
N PRO A 37 1.68 -14.53 4.83
CA PRO A 37 2.85 -15.20 4.26
C PRO A 37 3.08 -14.82 2.81
N PHE A 38 2.03 -14.67 2.01
CA PHE A 38 2.14 -14.27 0.60
C PHE A 38 2.68 -12.83 0.47
N ALA A 39 2.12 -11.90 1.24
CA ALA A 39 2.57 -10.51 1.27
C ALA A 39 4.02 -10.40 1.78
N PHE A 40 4.34 -11.10 2.87
CA PHE A 40 5.68 -11.10 3.45
C PHE A 40 6.72 -11.72 2.52
N GLY A 41 6.42 -12.86 1.91
CA GLY A 41 7.30 -13.50 0.93
C GLY A 41 7.53 -12.61 -0.30
N SER A 42 6.48 -12.01 -0.81
CA SER A 42 6.55 -11.07 -1.94
C SER A 42 7.34 -9.80 -1.59
N PHE A 43 7.16 -9.26 -0.39
CA PHE A 43 7.94 -8.12 0.12
C PHE A 43 9.42 -8.47 0.23
N LEU A 44 9.74 -9.61 0.85
CA LEU A 44 11.10 -10.06 1.08
C LEU A 44 11.84 -10.31 -0.24
N ALA A 45 11.16 -10.96 -1.20
CA ALA A 45 11.70 -11.18 -2.55
C ALA A 45 12.01 -9.85 -3.25
N THR A 46 11.06 -8.90 -3.24
CA THR A 46 11.25 -7.58 -3.85
C THR A 46 12.37 -6.81 -3.16
N PHE A 47 12.48 -6.92 -1.84
CA PHE A 47 13.48 -6.23 -1.02
C PHE A 47 14.89 -6.73 -1.37
N PHE A 48 15.11 -8.04 -1.28
CA PHE A 48 16.42 -8.62 -1.59
C PHE A 48 16.80 -8.40 -3.06
N PHE A 49 15.85 -8.55 -3.99
CA PHE A 49 16.12 -8.32 -5.40
C PHE A 49 16.58 -6.88 -5.66
N THR A 50 15.84 -5.89 -5.13
CA THR A 50 16.18 -4.47 -5.28
C THR A 50 17.53 -4.12 -4.65
N VAL A 51 17.80 -4.64 -3.44
CA VAL A 51 19.07 -4.42 -2.74
C VAL A 51 20.24 -5.04 -3.49
N CYS A 52 20.11 -6.28 -3.97
CA CYS A 52 21.15 -6.95 -4.75
C CYS A 52 21.43 -6.24 -6.08
N GLN A 53 20.39 -5.78 -6.78
CA GLN A 53 20.54 -5.00 -8.02
C GLN A 53 21.28 -3.69 -7.77
N LEU A 54 20.89 -2.95 -6.73
CA LEU A 54 21.53 -1.70 -6.36
C LEU A 54 22.99 -1.92 -5.92
N ALA A 55 23.26 -2.94 -5.10
CA ALA A 55 24.61 -3.28 -4.66
C ALA A 55 25.53 -3.66 -5.83
N THR A 56 25.02 -4.45 -6.78
CA THR A 56 25.76 -4.84 -7.99
C THR A 56 26.05 -3.63 -8.89
N ALA A 57 25.07 -2.72 -9.04
CA ALA A 57 25.26 -1.49 -9.77
C ALA A 57 26.35 -0.61 -9.11
N ILE A 58 26.30 -0.43 -7.79
CA ILE A 58 27.31 0.35 -7.04
C ILE A 58 28.70 -0.28 -7.18
N TYR A 59 28.81 -1.60 -7.00
CA TYR A 59 30.07 -2.33 -7.12
C TYR A 59 30.71 -2.16 -8.49
N THR A 60 29.91 -2.22 -9.56
CA THR A 60 30.41 -2.09 -10.93
C THR A 60 31.05 -0.73 -11.20
N VAL A 61 30.51 0.33 -10.59
CA VAL A 61 30.91 1.71 -10.86
C VAL A 61 31.94 2.24 -9.82
N ASN A 62 32.36 1.39 -8.88
CA ASN A 62 33.41 1.67 -7.89
C ASN A 62 33.21 3.04 -7.18
N PHE A 63 34.20 3.94 -7.26
CA PHE A 63 34.22 5.23 -6.55
C PHE A 63 33.05 6.15 -6.92
N LEU A 64 32.54 6.07 -8.15
CA LEU A 64 31.40 6.89 -8.59
C LEU A 64 30.07 6.43 -7.96
N GLY A 65 30.04 5.24 -7.36
CA GLY A 65 28.92 4.77 -6.55
C GLY A 65 28.64 5.61 -5.31
N VAL A 66 29.60 6.43 -4.86
CA VAL A 66 29.40 7.37 -3.74
C VAL A 66 28.26 8.36 -4.01
N LEU A 67 28.02 8.71 -5.27
CA LEU A 67 26.95 9.61 -5.70
C LEU A 67 25.54 9.01 -5.51
N VAL A 68 25.43 7.71 -5.25
CA VAL A 68 24.15 7.03 -5.01
C VAL A 68 23.67 7.22 -3.56
N PHE A 69 24.57 7.36 -2.58
CA PHE A 69 24.20 7.56 -1.17
C PHE A 69 23.30 8.78 -0.90
N PRO A 70 23.56 10.00 -1.43
CA PRO A 70 22.66 11.13 -1.22
C PRO A 70 21.28 10.92 -1.86
N LEU A 71 21.21 10.17 -2.98
CA LEU A 71 19.94 9.80 -3.61
C LEU A 71 19.14 8.82 -2.73
N VAL A 72 19.81 7.81 -2.15
CA VAL A 72 19.18 6.88 -1.18
C VAL A 72 18.68 7.62 0.05
N TYR A 73 19.44 8.59 0.57
CA TYR A 73 19.01 9.44 1.69
C TYR A 73 17.74 10.24 1.34
N MET A 74 17.71 10.87 0.16
CA MET A 74 16.50 11.57 -0.32
C MET A 74 15.31 10.62 -0.46
N TYR A 75 15.55 9.41 -0.96
CA TYR A 75 14.55 8.35 -1.06
C TYR A 75 13.90 8.05 0.31
N ILE A 76 14.72 7.81 1.34
CA ILE A 76 14.25 7.54 2.70
C ILE A 76 13.48 8.72 3.27
N LYS A 77 13.93 9.95 3.02
CA LYS A 77 13.23 11.17 3.46
C LYS A 77 11.83 11.30 2.83
N VAL A 78 11.72 11.10 1.52
CA VAL A 78 10.43 11.17 0.80
C VAL A 78 9.50 10.04 1.24
N ALA A 79 10.02 8.82 1.37
CA ALA A 79 9.25 7.68 1.87
C ALA A 79 8.68 7.95 3.27
N ASN A 80 9.51 8.41 4.21
CA ASN A 80 9.07 8.74 5.56
C ASN A 80 8.04 9.88 5.59
N PHE A 81 8.18 10.86 4.70
CA PHE A 81 7.21 11.94 4.57
C PHE A 81 5.86 11.45 4.04
N TYR A 82 5.85 10.50 3.11
CA TYR A 82 4.62 9.90 2.57
C TYR A 82 3.88 8.99 3.57
N LEU A 83 4.63 8.29 4.44
CA LEU A 83 4.08 7.33 5.40
C LEU A 83 3.05 7.95 6.37
N ALA A 84 3.30 9.17 6.85
CA ALA A 84 2.38 9.85 7.77
C ALA A 84 1.00 10.17 7.16
N PRO A 85 0.89 10.92 6.04
CA PRO A 85 -0.40 11.20 5.42
C PRO A 85 -1.08 9.94 4.86
N SER A 86 -0.33 8.99 4.30
CA SER A 86 -0.89 7.73 3.78
C SER A 86 -1.62 6.95 4.89
N ARG A 87 -1.02 6.80 6.07
CA ARG A 87 -1.66 6.12 7.23
C ARG A 87 -2.93 6.81 7.67
N GLU A 88 -2.93 8.14 7.70
CA GLU A 88 -4.08 8.92 8.13
C GLU A 88 -5.23 8.84 7.11
N ILE A 89 -4.92 8.86 5.81
CA ILE A 89 -5.92 8.65 4.75
C ILE A 89 -6.52 7.25 4.84
N SER A 90 -5.71 6.20 5.04
CA SER A 90 -6.22 4.84 5.22
C SER A 90 -7.10 4.71 6.47
N ARG A 91 -6.83 5.49 7.53
CA ARG A 91 -7.70 5.58 8.72
C ARG A 91 -9.03 6.24 8.38
N LEU A 92 -9.00 7.37 7.68
CA LEU A 92 -10.20 8.08 7.22
C LEU A 92 -11.06 7.20 6.32
N TRP A 93 -10.44 6.42 5.44
CA TRP A 93 -11.15 5.50 4.54
C TRP A 93 -12.00 4.49 5.30
N LYS A 94 -11.42 3.86 6.34
CA LYS A 94 -12.13 2.90 7.19
C LYS A 94 -13.31 3.56 7.92
N VAL A 95 -13.12 4.79 8.39
CA VAL A 95 -14.16 5.55 9.11
C VAL A 95 -15.28 6.03 8.18
N SER A 96 -14.97 6.43 6.94
CA SER A 96 -15.97 6.91 5.97
C SER A 96 -16.74 5.77 5.31
N ALA A 97 -16.10 4.62 5.08
CA ALA A 97 -16.71 3.48 4.39
C ALA A 97 -17.77 2.75 5.25
N SER A 98 -17.56 2.65 6.57
CA SER A 98 -18.49 1.91 7.45
C SER A 98 -19.92 2.47 7.46
N PRO A 99 -20.15 3.80 7.58
CA PRO A 99 -21.49 4.37 7.54
C PRO A 99 -22.26 4.16 6.22
N VAL A 100 -21.54 4.01 5.10
CA VAL A 100 -22.15 3.68 3.79
C VAL A 100 -22.70 2.26 3.84
N LEU A 101 -21.88 1.30 4.28
CA LEU A 101 -22.31 -0.10 4.38
C LEU A 101 -23.50 -0.25 5.33
N SER A 102 -23.44 0.35 6.51
CA SER A 102 -24.54 0.30 7.49
C SER A 102 -25.82 0.94 6.96
N HIS A 103 -25.74 2.01 6.17
CA HIS A 103 -26.90 2.63 5.53
C HIS A 103 -27.57 1.67 4.54
N VAL A 104 -26.77 1.03 3.69
CA VAL A 104 -27.25 0.12 2.65
C VAL A 104 -27.91 -1.10 3.30
N THR A 105 -27.28 -1.71 4.30
CA THR A 105 -27.87 -2.85 5.04
C THR A 105 -29.19 -2.46 5.71
N GLY A 106 -29.26 -1.29 6.37
CA GLY A 106 -30.51 -0.81 6.97
C GLY A 106 -31.61 -0.51 5.94
N CYS A 107 -31.25 -0.03 4.74
CA CYS A 107 -32.20 0.16 3.65
C CYS A 107 -32.72 -1.17 3.08
N GLU A 108 -31.87 -2.20 3.03
CA GLU A 108 -32.22 -3.54 2.57
C GLU A 108 -33.22 -4.21 3.52
N GLU A 109 -32.92 -4.20 4.82
CA GLU A 109 -33.81 -4.73 5.86
C GLU A 109 -35.14 -3.97 5.92
N GLY A 110 -35.10 -2.63 5.75
CA GLY A 110 -36.26 -1.74 5.82
C GLY A 110 -37.00 -1.50 4.50
N VAL A 111 -36.66 -2.21 3.41
CA VAL A 111 -37.08 -1.85 2.05
C VAL A 111 -38.61 -1.77 1.88
N ALA A 112 -39.35 -2.69 2.50
CA ALA A 112 -40.81 -2.73 2.43
C ALA A 112 -41.42 -1.49 3.11
N LEU A 113 -40.85 -1.08 4.25
CA LEU A 113 -41.32 0.06 5.03
C LEU A 113 -41.04 1.38 4.30
N ILE A 114 -39.83 1.54 3.77
CA ILE A 114 -39.42 2.74 3.01
C ILE A 114 -40.34 2.92 1.80
N ARG A 115 -40.68 1.83 1.09
CA ARG A 115 -41.60 1.89 -0.05
C ARG A 115 -43.05 2.16 0.38
N ALA A 116 -43.50 1.60 1.50
CA ALA A 116 -44.85 1.78 2.01
C ALA A 116 -45.15 3.23 2.42
N PHE A 117 -44.17 3.95 2.97
CA PHE A 117 -44.31 5.38 3.32
C PHE A 117 -44.21 6.33 2.12
N GLY A 118 -43.98 5.82 0.90
CA GLY A 118 -44.04 6.57 -0.34
C GLY A 118 -42.70 7.13 -0.85
N GLN A 119 -42.75 7.82 -2.00
CA GLN A 119 -41.57 8.25 -2.76
C GLN A 119 -40.66 9.24 -2.01
N GLU A 120 -41.20 10.07 -1.12
CA GLU A 120 -40.39 11.01 -0.35
C GLU A 120 -39.34 10.30 0.52
N TYR A 121 -39.70 9.18 1.15
CA TYR A 121 -38.79 8.42 1.99
C TYR A 121 -37.74 7.68 1.17
N VAL A 122 -38.13 7.17 -0.02
CA VAL A 122 -37.19 6.59 -0.99
C VAL A 122 -36.17 7.65 -1.42
N GLN A 123 -36.61 8.85 -1.79
CA GLN A 123 -35.71 9.91 -2.21
C GLN A 123 -34.78 10.37 -1.09
N ARG A 124 -35.28 10.47 0.16
CA ARG A 124 -34.44 10.78 1.34
C ARG A 124 -33.35 9.72 1.54
N ALA A 125 -33.68 8.44 1.44
CA ALA A 125 -32.71 7.34 1.57
C ALA A 125 -31.62 7.41 0.48
N ILE A 126 -31.99 7.76 -0.74
CA ILE A 126 -31.07 7.94 -1.88
C ILE A 126 -30.15 9.15 -1.66
N VAL A 127 -30.70 10.30 -1.27
CA VAL A 127 -29.92 11.53 -1.02
C VAL A 127 -28.92 11.33 0.12
N GLU A 128 -29.35 10.66 1.20
CA GLU A 128 -28.47 10.34 2.32
C GLU A 128 -27.34 9.38 1.90
N ASN A 129 -27.64 8.39 1.04
CA ASN A 129 -26.62 7.52 0.48
C ASN A 129 -25.60 8.29 -0.37
N PHE A 130 -26.05 9.19 -1.24
CA PHE A 130 -25.15 10.04 -2.04
C PHE A 130 -24.27 10.92 -1.17
N LYS A 131 -24.82 11.51 -0.09
CA LYS A 131 -24.04 12.34 0.84
C LYS A 131 -22.93 11.55 1.53
N ARG A 132 -23.22 10.33 1.99
CA ARG A 132 -22.20 9.46 2.62
C ARG A 132 -21.16 8.98 1.61
N ASN A 133 -21.61 8.66 0.39
CA ASN A 133 -20.70 8.24 -0.68
C ASN A 133 -19.78 9.39 -1.12
N ASP A 134 -20.27 10.63 -1.19
CA ASP A 134 -19.45 11.80 -1.52
C ASP A 134 -18.29 12.01 -0.53
N VAL A 135 -18.56 11.82 0.77
CA VAL A 135 -17.51 11.86 1.80
C VAL A 135 -16.47 10.77 1.58
N THR A 136 -16.91 9.53 1.34
CA THR A 136 -16.00 8.41 1.05
C THR A 136 -15.18 8.63 -0.22
N ASN A 137 -15.81 9.17 -1.27
CA ASN A 137 -15.16 9.43 -2.54
C ASN A 137 -14.10 10.55 -2.44
N LYS A 138 -14.33 11.56 -1.58
CA LYS A 138 -13.31 12.57 -1.26
C LYS A 138 -12.06 11.95 -0.63
N VAL A 139 -12.25 10.98 0.28
CA VAL A 139 -11.12 10.25 0.91
C VAL A 139 -10.40 9.39 -0.12
N TRP A 140 -11.14 8.68 -0.97
CA TRP A 140 -10.57 7.89 -2.07
C TRP A 140 -9.74 8.73 -3.04
N PHE A 141 -10.25 9.91 -3.39
CA PHE A 141 -9.54 10.84 -4.25
C PHE A 141 -8.24 11.33 -3.58
N ALA A 142 -8.29 11.65 -2.28
CA ALA A 142 -7.09 12.03 -1.52
C ALA A 142 -6.06 10.90 -1.47
N GLU A 143 -6.48 9.65 -1.28
CA GLU A 143 -5.62 8.47 -1.35
C GLU A 143 -4.94 8.36 -2.71
N THR A 144 -5.72 8.49 -3.79
CA THR A 144 -5.23 8.39 -5.16
C THR A 144 -4.21 9.48 -5.47
N VAL A 145 -4.53 10.74 -5.17
CA VAL A 145 -3.63 11.88 -5.43
C VAL A 145 -2.34 11.76 -4.63
N THR A 146 -2.43 11.37 -3.36
CA THR A 146 -1.25 11.21 -2.49
C THR A 146 -0.36 10.06 -2.98
N GLY A 147 -0.96 8.93 -3.38
CA GLY A 147 -0.25 7.80 -3.98
C GLY A 147 0.45 8.16 -5.30
N GLN A 148 -0.24 8.91 -6.17
CA GLN A 148 0.34 9.38 -7.44
C GLN A 148 1.46 10.38 -7.24
N TRP A 149 1.30 11.33 -6.33
CA TRP A 149 2.35 12.28 -5.97
C TRP A 149 3.62 11.55 -5.52
N PHE A 150 3.47 10.54 -4.67
CA PHE A 150 4.57 9.72 -4.20
C PHE A 150 5.23 8.94 -5.33
N GLN A 151 4.44 8.30 -6.19
CA GLN A 151 4.94 7.56 -7.34
C GLN A 151 5.78 8.43 -8.27
N VAL A 152 5.32 9.64 -8.61
CA VAL A 152 6.05 10.59 -9.46
C VAL A 152 7.37 11.01 -8.80
N ARG A 153 7.38 11.27 -7.49
CA ARG A 153 8.61 11.66 -6.77
C ARG A 153 9.63 10.54 -6.72
N MET A 154 9.19 9.31 -6.50
CA MET A 154 10.06 8.12 -6.48
C MET A 154 10.67 7.87 -7.85
N GLN A 155 9.86 7.95 -8.92
CA GLN A 155 10.33 7.83 -10.31
C GLN A 155 11.36 8.90 -10.67
N LEU A 156 11.14 10.16 -10.30
CA LEU A 156 12.11 11.24 -10.55
C LEU A 156 13.45 10.98 -9.86
N LEU A 157 13.43 10.49 -8.61
CA LEU A 157 14.65 10.11 -7.89
C LEU A 157 15.32 8.88 -8.53
N GLY A 158 14.54 7.91 -8.99
CA GLY A 158 15.03 6.72 -9.70
C GLY A 158 15.72 7.08 -11.02
N CYS A 159 15.13 7.99 -11.81
CA CYS A 159 15.78 8.55 -13.00
C CYS A 159 17.12 9.20 -12.67
N GLY A 160 17.22 9.89 -11.52
CA GLY A 160 18.49 10.44 -11.03
C GLY A 160 19.57 9.38 -10.80
N VAL A 161 19.21 8.24 -10.19
CA VAL A 161 20.12 7.10 -9.99
C VAL A 161 20.57 6.54 -11.33
N VAL A 162 19.63 6.36 -12.28
CA VAL A 162 19.95 5.89 -13.64
C VAL A 162 20.95 6.83 -14.32
N ILE A 163 20.71 8.14 -14.29
CA ILE A 163 21.63 9.11 -14.90
C ILE A 163 23.03 8.99 -14.30
N VAL A 164 23.15 8.95 -12.97
CA VAL A 164 24.45 8.82 -12.29
C VAL A 164 25.17 7.53 -12.69
N VAL A 165 24.47 6.39 -12.66
CA VAL A 165 25.06 5.08 -12.99
C VAL A 165 25.46 5.03 -14.47
N VAL A 166 24.59 5.47 -15.37
CA VAL A 166 24.86 5.42 -16.82
C VAL A 166 25.99 6.36 -17.21
N SER A 167 26.01 7.60 -16.72
CA SER A 167 27.11 8.54 -16.98
C SER A 167 28.45 7.97 -16.49
N ALA A 168 28.44 7.30 -15.34
CA ALA A 168 29.63 6.71 -14.78
C ALA A 168 30.09 5.43 -15.54
N LEU A 169 29.15 4.63 -16.07
CA LEU A 169 29.46 3.52 -16.99
C LEU A 169 30.10 4.02 -18.29
N VAL A 170 29.62 5.15 -18.84
CA VAL A 170 30.21 5.76 -20.05
C VAL A 170 31.65 6.22 -19.77
N TYR A 171 31.91 6.81 -18.60
CA TYR A 171 33.26 7.21 -18.19
C TYR A 171 34.20 6.00 -18.03
N LEU A 172 33.71 4.91 -17.43
CA LEU A 172 34.50 3.69 -17.17
C LEU A 172 34.54 2.71 -18.35
N ARG A 173 34.02 3.07 -19.52
CA ARG A 173 33.88 2.17 -20.69
C ARG A 173 35.18 1.49 -21.14
N ALA A 174 36.33 2.12 -20.88
CA ALA A 174 37.64 1.59 -21.27
C ALA A 174 38.14 0.47 -20.35
N PHE A 175 37.60 0.39 -19.13
CA PHE A 175 38.05 -0.54 -18.09
C PHE A 175 37.05 -1.67 -17.81
N LEU A 176 35.85 -1.60 -18.38
CA LEU A 176 34.76 -2.55 -18.15
C LEU A 176 34.48 -3.38 -19.40
N SER A 177 34.19 -4.67 -19.20
CA SER A 177 33.73 -5.52 -20.31
C SER A 177 32.31 -5.14 -20.73
N PRO A 178 31.96 -5.25 -22.03
CA PRO A 178 30.62 -4.91 -22.52
C PRO A 178 29.49 -5.65 -21.80
N GLY A 179 29.72 -6.89 -21.38
CA GLY A 179 28.74 -7.69 -20.63
C GLY A 179 28.42 -7.11 -19.25
N ILE A 180 29.44 -6.64 -18.52
CA ILE A 180 29.26 -6.02 -17.20
C ILE A 180 28.53 -4.68 -17.34
N VAL A 181 28.84 -3.90 -18.39
CA VAL A 181 28.14 -2.65 -18.69
C VAL A 181 26.65 -2.91 -18.95
N GLY A 182 26.32 -3.91 -19.76
CA GLY A 182 24.93 -4.30 -20.04
C GLY A 182 24.17 -4.77 -18.80
N LEU A 183 24.84 -5.54 -17.93
CA LEU A 183 24.27 -5.99 -16.65
C LEU A 183 23.96 -4.79 -15.75
N ALA A 184 24.94 -3.92 -15.51
CA ALA A 184 24.78 -2.77 -14.63
C ALA A 184 23.74 -1.76 -15.15
N PHE A 185 23.68 -1.57 -16.48
CA PHE A 185 22.67 -0.75 -17.12
C PHE A 185 21.24 -1.30 -16.88
N THR A 186 21.06 -2.60 -17.09
CA THR A 186 19.76 -3.27 -16.88
C THR A 186 19.33 -3.22 -15.41
N TYR A 187 20.27 -3.40 -14.48
CA TYR A 187 19.99 -3.32 -13.05
C TYR A 187 19.68 -1.89 -12.61
N ALA A 188 20.39 -0.89 -13.13
CA ALA A 188 20.08 0.52 -12.85
C ALA A 188 18.65 0.89 -13.25
N LEU A 189 18.20 0.43 -14.43
CA LEU A 189 16.83 0.67 -14.91
C LEU A 189 15.77 -0.07 -14.07
N SER A 190 16.09 -1.28 -13.59
CA SER A 190 15.15 -2.11 -12.84
C SER A 190 14.93 -1.64 -11.39
N VAL A 191 15.91 -0.95 -10.81
CA VAL A 191 15.88 -0.47 -9.41
C VAL A 191 14.70 0.47 -9.15
N ASP A 192 14.33 1.32 -10.11
CA ASP A 192 13.21 2.28 -9.95
C ASP A 192 11.87 1.56 -9.69
N GLY A 193 11.58 0.53 -10.50
CA GLY A 193 10.37 -0.28 -10.34
C GLY A 193 10.33 -1.06 -9.03
N GLY A 194 11.49 -1.60 -8.61
CA GLY A 194 11.62 -2.33 -7.34
C GLY A 194 11.39 -1.44 -6.11
N LEU A 195 12.00 -0.25 -6.10
CA LEU A 195 11.87 0.70 -4.99
C LEU A 195 10.46 1.28 -4.87
N ALA A 196 9.81 1.62 -5.99
CA ALA A 196 8.41 2.06 -5.98
C ALA A 196 7.47 0.95 -5.48
N GLY A 197 7.75 -0.30 -5.88
CA GLY A 197 7.00 -1.49 -5.45
C GLY A 197 7.15 -1.80 -3.95
N LEU A 198 8.31 -1.48 -3.35
CA LEU A 198 8.57 -1.74 -1.93
C LEU A 198 7.77 -0.86 -0.98
N VAL A 199 7.49 0.39 -1.35
CA VAL A 199 6.80 1.33 -0.46
C VAL A 199 5.28 1.28 -0.62
N ARG A 200 4.79 0.83 -1.78
CA ARG A 200 3.36 0.76 -2.06
C ARG A 200 2.69 -0.52 -1.51
N ARG A 201 3.47 -1.54 -1.15
CA ARG A 201 2.97 -2.83 -0.66
C ARG A 201 2.80 -2.88 0.84
#